data_AF-Q4TAJ5-F1
#
_entry.id   AF-Q4TAJ5-F1
#
_cell.length_a   1.000
_cell.length_b   1.000
_cell.length_c   1.000
_cell.angle_alpha   90.00
_cell.angle_beta   90.00
_cell.angle_gamma   90.00
#
_symmetry.space_group_name_H-M   'P 1'
#
loop_
_entity.id
_entity.type
_entity.pdbx_description
1 polymer ?
#
loop_
_entity_poly.entity_id
_entity_poly.type
_entity_poly.pdbx_seq_one_letter_code
_entity_poly.pdbx_strand_id
1 'polypeptide(L)'
;MGRQTVRDLRGGHALAASHARLKARARSRLRRDRGAPEMEPEMEPEMEEFLSSCRRAVQDWDQTKARFHVVLGNEACDVDSMVCSLVYAYFLSKTVRSETLAVPLLNIRQSELVLRSDNVALLRLIRLPPDLLLFRDQLDLLALHRAGRLRLTLVDHNLLPSSDHSLEEAVVEVIDHHLLEREPSPTCSVTVETVGSCATLVTERILQEAPQVLDQQAAQLLYAAVVLDCVNMAPLAGKVTPKDSRLAAALERRFPALPPRGALFQTLNQAKFDVSGLSTEQMLLKDRKSVSGSLNLAVSVLYVALEVFLQRPGLEDDLSDFCVKFGVDLLLLMTVSFTESQEPIRELAVYSPNTACREEASQYLEEAQNQTLRLCPISSLHPHLTAYRQGNSLVSRKKLLPLLKDFLKDWDEHGCLRDAADEDESAVPPTPVNSLVDGCPLDDGPPHLSAADLQDKAPPRVWWESRTSRESVWSHAHQPIPARSRYIVGTLDLMVSENYLLVYLCSMAPRNKLPAIRWLHQCYMSIDRRLKKDLKALLVVHPAWYIKALVTLVKPFISDKFSKKIRFIQNLQDLSKIIPTDRLQIPDAIRR
;
A
#
# COMPACT_ATOMS: atom_id res chain seq x y z
N MET A 1 -63.13 71.62 -37.00
CA MET A 1 -63.99 71.15 -38.12
C MET A 1 -63.50 69.76 -38.50
N GLY A 2 -64.19 68.67 -38.14
CA GLY A 2 -65.21 67.99 -38.96
C GLY A 2 -64.63 66.68 -39.54
N ARG A 3 -64.73 65.53 -38.82
CA ARG A 3 -65.50 64.29 -39.13
C ARG A 3 -65.66 63.90 -40.62
N GLN A 4 -65.25 62.67 -40.99
CA GLN A 4 -66.09 61.53 -41.47
C GLN A 4 -65.24 60.33 -42.01
N THR A 5 -65.27 59.14 -41.38
CA THR A 5 -65.92 57.83 -41.79
C THR A 5 -65.12 57.01 -42.84
N VAL A 6 -65.01 55.67 -42.92
CA VAL A 6 -65.54 54.46 -42.23
C VAL A 6 -64.79 53.20 -42.79
N ARG A 7 -64.60 52.17 -41.93
CA ARG A 7 -64.41 50.70 -42.16
C ARG A 7 -63.57 50.13 -43.33
N ASP A 8 -62.60 49.26 -43.02
CA ASP A 8 -62.71 47.78 -43.11
C ASP A 8 -61.36 47.07 -42.93
N LEU A 9 -61.11 46.39 -41.80
CA LEU A 9 -60.06 45.35 -41.65
C LEU A 9 -60.41 44.41 -40.47
N ARG A 10 -61.41 43.55 -40.63
CA ARG A 10 -61.66 42.36 -39.78
C ARG A 10 -61.97 41.14 -40.64
N GLY A 11 -60.98 40.67 -41.40
CA GLY A 11 -61.09 39.46 -42.22
C GLY A 11 -59.86 38.54 -42.24
N GLY A 12 -58.67 39.03 -41.86
CA GLY A 12 -57.42 38.29 -42.00
C GLY A 12 -57.07 37.31 -40.86
N HIS A 13 -57.61 37.51 -39.65
CA HIS A 13 -57.19 36.72 -38.47
C HIS A 13 -57.97 35.41 -38.26
N ALA A 14 -59.13 35.23 -38.89
CA ALA A 14 -59.96 34.03 -38.70
C ALA A 14 -59.50 32.81 -39.53
N LEU A 15 -58.94 33.03 -40.73
CA LEU A 15 -58.46 31.92 -41.58
C LEU A 15 -57.13 31.31 -41.11
N ALA A 16 -56.22 32.12 -40.56
CA ALA A 16 -54.94 31.62 -40.02
C ALA A 16 -55.13 30.75 -38.76
N ALA A 17 -56.10 31.12 -37.90
CA ALA A 17 -56.42 30.36 -36.69
C ALA A 17 -57.13 29.01 -36.99
N SER A 18 -57.91 28.94 -38.07
CA SER A 18 -58.59 27.71 -38.50
C SER A 18 -57.59 26.69 -39.08
N HIS A 19 -56.63 27.15 -39.88
CA HIS A 19 -55.63 26.28 -40.51
C HIS A 19 -54.63 25.70 -39.48
N ALA A 20 -54.30 26.48 -38.44
CA ALA A 20 -53.47 26.01 -37.33
C ALA A 20 -54.19 24.95 -36.46
N ARG A 21 -55.51 25.10 -36.25
CA ARG A 21 -56.31 24.14 -35.47
C ARG A 21 -56.55 22.82 -36.20
N LEU A 22 -56.68 22.84 -37.54
CA LEU A 22 -56.76 21.61 -38.35
C LEU A 22 -55.43 20.86 -38.41
N LYS A 23 -54.28 21.56 -38.51
CA LYS A 23 -52.95 20.92 -38.42
C LYS A 23 -52.67 20.34 -37.03
N ALA A 24 -53.14 20.99 -35.97
CA ALA A 24 -53.02 20.48 -34.60
C ALA A 24 -53.89 19.23 -34.37
N ARG A 25 -55.12 19.19 -34.90
CA ARG A 25 -56.01 18.00 -34.82
C ARG A 25 -55.57 16.84 -35.72
N ALA A 26 -54.92 17.12 -36.86
CA ALA A 26 -54.34 16.07 -37.70
C ALA A 26 -53.08 15.44 -37.06
N ARG A 27 -52.24 16.26 -36.41
CA ARG A 27 -51.08 15.78 -35.63
C ARG A 27 -51.48 15.03 -34.36
N SER A 28 -52.61 15.38 -33.73
CA SER A 28 -53.13 14.64 -32.57
C SER A 28 -53.82 13.32 -32.93
N ARG A 29 -54.30 13.15 -34.17
CA ARG A 29 -54.89 11.89 -34.65
C ARG A 29 -53.85 10.92 -35.22
N LEU A 30 -52.74 11.39 -35.79
CA LEU A 30 -51.62 10.51 -36.18
C LEU A 30 -50.73 10.06 -35.02
N ARG A 31 -50.87 10.65 -33.82
CA ARG A 31 -50.16 10.22 -32.60
C ARG A 31 -50.89 9.17 -31.77
N ARG A 32 -52.10 8.76 -32.15
CA ARG A 32 -52.93 7.82 -31.37
C ARG A 32 -52.93 6.38 -31.89
N ASP A 33 -52.12 6.06 -32.90
CA ASP A 33 -52.14 4.73 -33.53
C ASP A 33 -50.75 4.14 -33.82
N ARG A 34 -49.76 4.50 -33.00
CA ARG A 34 -48.52 3.72 -32.88
C ARG A 34 -48.23 3.56 -31.40
N GLY A 35 -48.48 2.35 -30.89
CA GLY A 35 -48.01 1.93 -29.58
C GLY A 35 -46.49 1.99 -29.56
N ALA A 36 -45.95 3.13 -29.13
CA ALA A 36 -44.65 3.19 -28.49
C ALA A 36 -44.92 2.88 -27.02
N PRO A 37 -44.17 1.96 -26.38
CA PRO A 37 -44.33 1.73 -24.96
C PRO A 37 -44.05 3.07 -24.24
N GLU A 38 -44.98 3.47 -23.37
CA GLU A 38 -44.70 4.50 -22.37
C GLU A 38 -43.46 4.01 -21.61
N MET A 39 -42.34 4.73 -21.71
CA MET A 39 -41.22 4.51 -20.81
C MET A 39 -41.74 4.84 -19.42
N GLU A 40 -41.94 3.79 -18.62
CA GLU A 40 -42.05 3.91 -17.16
C GLU A 40 -40.90 4.81 -16.69
N PRO A 41 -41.15 5.73 -15.73
CA PRO A 41 -40.07 6.50 -15.15
C PRO A 41 -39.02 5.51 -14.62
N GLU A 42 -37.80 5.54 -15.15
CA GLU A 42 -36.69 4.77 -14.60
C GLU A 42 -36.59 5.17 -13.12
N MET A 43 -37.01 4.28 -12.22
CA MET A 43 -36.78 4.48 -10.79
C MET A 43 -35.27 4.62 -10.61
N GLU A 44 -34.83 5.69 -9.95
CA GLU A 44 -33.44 5.80 -9.52
C GLU A 44 -33.08 4.55 -8.70
N PRO A 45 -31.94 3.89 -8.98
CA PRO A 45 -31.61 2.67 -8.25
C PRO A 45 -31.31 2.98 -6.78
N GLU A 46 -31.60 2.03 -5.89
CA GLU A 46 -31.60 2.28 -4.44
C GLU A 46 -30.22 2.70 -3.88
N MET A 47 -29.12 2.30 -4.54
CA MET A 47 -27.76 2.70 -4.17
C MET A 47 -27.51 4.18 -4.45
N GLU A 48 -27.92 4.70 -5.61
CA GLU A 48 -27.76 6.10 -6.00
C GLU A 48 -28.54 7.02 -5.06
N GLU A 49 -29.77 6.65 -4.70
CA GLU A 49 -30.57 7.39 -3.72
C GLU A 49 -29.86 7.41 -2.35
N PHE A 50 -29.35 6.26 -1.92
CA PHE A 50 -28.57 6.13 -0.68
C PHE A 50 -27.34 7.03 -0.70
N LEU A 51 -26.48 6.94 -1.71
CA LEU A 51 -25.26 7.74 -1.81
C LEU A 51 -25.56 9.23 -1.91
N SER A 52 -26.61 9.61 -2.64
CA SER A 52 -27.10 10.99 -2.71
C SER A 52 -27.56 11.51 -1.35
N SER A 53 -28.16 10.66 -0.52
CA SER A 53 -28.53 11.00 0.86
C SER A 53 -27.29 11.18 1.75
N CYS A 54 -26.30 10.28 1.65
CA CYS A 54 -25.04 10.39 2.38
C CYS A 54 -24.30 11.69 2.03
N ARG A 55 -24.24 12.04 0.74
CA ARG A 55 -23.59 13.26 0.28
C ARG A 55 -24.23 14.52 0.83
N ARG A 56 -25.56 14.61 0.82
CA ARG A 56 -26.28 15.74 1.43
C ARG A 56 -25.97 15.87 2.92
N ALA A 57 -25.97 14.75 3.65
CA ALA A 57 -25.67 14.77 5.07
C ALA A 57 -24.20 15.12 5.39
N VAL A 58 -23.26 14.73 4.52
CA VAL A 58 -21.84 15.13 4.64
C VAL A 58 -21.64 16.60 4.30
N GLN A 59 -22.40 17.20 3.38
CA GLN A 59 -22.26 18.64 3.09
C GLN A 59 -22.58 19.52 4.30
N ASP A 60 -23.56 19.11 5.12
CA ASP A 60 -24.02 19.84 6.32
C ASP A 60 -23.58 19.15 7.63
N TRP A 61 -22.49 18.39 7.62
CA TRP A 61 -22.09 17.53 8.75
C TRP A 61 -21.82 18.31 10.05
N ASP A 62 -21.32 19.53 9.92
CA ASP A 62 -20.97 20.45 11.00
C ASP A 62 -22.20 21.12 11.63
N GLN A 63 -23.25 21.34 10.83
CA GLN A 63 -24.52 21.93 11.24
C GLN A 63 -25.48 20.92 11.86
N THR A 64 -25.37 19.65 11.46
CA THR A 64 -26.19 18.57 12.04
C THR A 64 -25.64 18.11 13.39
N LYS A 65 -26.48 17.50 14.23
CA LYS A 65 -26.04 16.73 15.43
C LYS A 65 -25.99 15.22 15.19
N ALA A 66 -26.11 14.80 13.93
CA ALA A 66 -26.14 13.40 13.55
C ALA A 66 -24.84 12.70 13.95
N ARG A 67 -24.95 11.44 14.39
CA ARG A 67 -23.79 10.55 14.52
C ARG A 67 -23.51 9.91 13.17
N PHE A 68 -22.24 9.76 12.84
CA PHE A 68 -21.78 9.15 11.59
C PHE A 68 -21.14 7.80 11.89
N HIS A 69 -21.63 6.76 11.21
CA HIS A 69 -20.98 5.46 11.15
C HIS A 69 -20.32 5.35 9.79
N VAL A 70 -19.03 5.66 9.75
CA VAL A 70 -18.25 5.65 8.53
C VAL A 70 -17.73 4.23 8.29
N VAL A 71 -17.95 3.71 7.07
CA VAL A 71 -17.31 2.49 6.59
C VAL A 71 -16.13 2.91 5.72
N LEU A 72 -14.93 2.52 6.14
CA LEU A 72 -13.68 2.98 5.57
C LEU A 72 -12.89 1.79 5.04
N GLY A 73 -12.52 1.84 3.76
CA GLY A 73 -11.56 0.92 3.13
C GLY A 73 -10.10 1.34 3.36
N ASN A 74 -9.16 0.57 2.85
CA ASN A 74 -7.75 0.90 2.97
C ASN A 74 -7.34 2.08 2.05
N GLU A 75 -6.15 2.61 2.27
CA GLU A 75 -5.57 3.76 1.54
C GLU A 75 -5.17 3.44 0.08
N ALA A 76 -5.05 2.16 -0.29
CA ALA A 76 -4.90 1.80 -1.69
C ALA A 76 -6.19 2.11 -2.45
N CYS A 77 -7.34 1.90 -1.79
CA CYS A 77 -8.68 2.08 -2.34
C CYS A 77 -8.81 1.35 -3.68
N ASP A 78 -8.40 0.09 -3.71
CA ASP A 78 -8.65 -0.80 -4.84
C ASP A 78 -10.15 -1.16 -4.93
N VAL A 79 -10.49 -2.03 -5.87
CA VAL A 79 -11.87 -2.42 -6.13
C VAL A 79 -12.50 -3.03 -4.88
N ASP A 80 -11.76 -3.87 -4.13
CA ASP A 80 -12.26 -4.54 -2.93
C ASP A 80 -12.61 -3.54 -1.83
N SER A 81 -11.67 -2.68 -1.47
CA SER A 81 -11.87 -1.62 -0.49
C SER A 81 -13.03 -0.68 -0.86
N MET A 82 -13.12 -0.26 -2.13
CA MET A 82 -14.21 0.61 -2.59
C MET A 82 -15.56 -0.10 -2.49
N VAL A 83 -15.66 -1.31 -3.03
CA VAL A 83 -16.91 -2.10 -3.07
C VAL A 83 -17.37 -2.44 -1.66
N CYS A 84 -16.46 -2.93 -0.81
CA CYS A 84 -16.78 -3.26 0.58
C CYS A 84 -17.28 -2.03 1.34
N SER A 85 -16.66 -0.86 1.14
CA SER A 85 -17.10 0.36 1.79
C SER A 85 -18.52 0.75 1.37
N LEU A 86 -18.78 0.79 0.06
CA LEU A 86 -20.08 1.15 -0.50
C LEU A 86 -21.19 0.20 -0.06
N VAL A 87 -20.99 -1.10 -0.29
CA VAL A 87 -22.05 -2.09 -0.08
C VAL A 87 -22.28 -2.37 1.40
N TYR A 88 -21.24 -2.33 2.24
CA TYR A 88 -21.41 -2.51 3.67
C TYR A 88 -22.07 -1.31 4.34
N ALA A 89 -21.74 -0.07 3.95
CA ALA A 89 -22.46 1.11 4.43
C ALA A 89 -23.94 1.09 4.01
N TYR A 90 -24.21 0.68 2.76
CA TYR A 90 -25.57 0.48 2.27
C TYR A 90 -26.33 -0.56 3.11
N PHE A 91 -25.68 -1.69 3.41
CA PHE A 91 -26.23 -2.71 4.29
C PHE A 91 -26.58 -2.17 5.68
N LEU A 92 -25.65 -1.46 6.33
CA LEU A 92 -25.88 -0.86 7.64
C LEU A 92 -27.06 0.13 7.61
N SER A 93 -27.20 0.91 6.53
CA SER A 93 -28.30 1.88 6.39
C SER A 93 -29.69 1.23 6.35
N LYS A 94 -29.78 -0.02 5.88
CA LYS A 94 -31.04 -0.77 5.74
C LYS A 94 -31.34 -1.66 6.94
N THR A 95 -30.32 -2.09 7.69
CA THR A 95 -30.48 -3.04 8.81
C THR A 95 -30.42 -2.38 10.18
N VAL A 96 -29.62 -1.33 10.34
CA VAL A 96 -29.45 -0.66 11.63
C VAL A 96 -30.50 0.44 11.77
N ARG A 97 -31.51 0.20 12.60
CA ARG A 97 -32.47 1.23 13.03
C ARG A 97 -31.83 2.11 14.11
N SER A 98 -31.05 3.11 13.68
CA SER A 98 -30.40 4.07 14.56
C SER A 98 -30.54 5.49 14.01
N GLU A 99 -30.43 6.48 14.90
CA GLU A 99 -30.19 7.88 14.52
C GLU A 99 -28.78 8.11 13.92
N THR A 100 -27.99 7.05 13.79
CA THR A 100 -26.64 7.08 13.22
C THR A 100 -26.72 6.89 11.70
N LEU A 101 -26.11 7.81 10.96
CA LEU A 101 -26.03 7.75 9.52
C LEU A 101 -24.87 6.87 9.07
N ALA A 102 -25.15 5.78 8.38
CA ALA A 102 -24.12 4.96 7.73
C ALA A 102 -23.61 5.67 6.46
N VAL A 103 -22.30 5.83 6.35
CA VAL A 103 -21.67 6.58 5.24
C VAL A 103 -20.47 5.79 4.70
N PRO A 104 -20.44 5.46 3.40
CA PRO A 104 -19.22 4.93 2.78
C PRO A 104 -18.23 6.06 2.54
N LEU A 105 -16.96 5.87 2.90
CA LEU A 105 -15.90 6.85 2.65
C LEU A 105 -14.73 6.16 1.94
N LEU A 106 -14.41 6.60 0.73
CA LEU A 106 -13.24 6.11 -0.01
C LEU A 106 -11.99 6.79 0.57
N ASN A 107 -11.01 6.00 1.01
CA ASN A 107 -9.83 6.49 1.74
C ASN A 107 -8.73 7.07 0.83
N ILE A 108 -9.15 7.89 -0.14
CA ILE A 108 -8.34 8.64 -1.09
C ILE A 108 -8.99 10.01 -1.31
N ARG A 109 -8.25 10.95 -1.90
CA ARG A 109 -8.86 12.23 -2.33
C ARG A 109 -9.72 12.03 -3.56
N GLN A 110 -10.72 12.89 -3.76
CA GLN A 110 -11.56 12.83 -4.97
C GLN A 110 -10.72 12.91 -6.27
N SER A 111 -9.68 13.73 -6.28
CA SER A 111 -8.77 13.89 -7.43
C SER A 111 -8.00 12.62 -7.79
N GLU A 112 -7.89 11.66 -6.88
CA GLU A 112 -7.09 10.44 -7.04
C GLU A 112 -7.89 9.25 -7.59
N LEU A 113 -9.23 9.34 -7.66
CA LEU A 113 -10.08 8.26 -8.18
C LEU A 113 -9.70 7.90 -9.61
N VAL A 114 -9.39 8.89 -10.44
CA VAL A 114 -9.01 8.70 -11.85
C VAL A 114 -7.77 7.80 -12.01
N LEU A 115 -6.92 7.70 -10.98
CA LEU A 115 -5.74 6.85 -10.98
C LEU A 115 -6.09 5.36 -10.80
N ARG A 116 -7.26 5.04 -10.23
CA ARG A 116 -7.82 3.68 -10.10
C ARG A 116 -8.71 3.37 -11.31
N SER A 117 -8.07 3.17 -12.46
CA SER A 117 -8.73 2.91 -13.74
C SER A 117 -9.72 1.72 -13.69
N ASP A 118 -9.42 0.69 -12.90
CA ASP A 118 -10.27 -0.46 -12.62
C ASP A 118 -11.52 -0.09 -11.80
N ASN A 119 -11.39 0.74 -10.75
CA ASN A 119 -12.56 1.29 -10.05
C ASN A 119 -13.45 2.10 -11.00
N VAL A 120 -12.85 2.99 -11.79
CA VAL A 120 -13.56 3.82 -12.76
C VAL A 120 -14.26 2.97 -13.82
N ALA A 121 -13.62 1.90 -14.29
CA ALA A 121 -14.23 0.95 -15.22
C ALA A 121 -15.41 0.22 -14.58
N LEU A 122 -15.29 -0.25 -13.34
CA LEU A 122 -16.39 -0.89 -12.62
C LEU A 122 -17.57 0.07 -12.46
N LEU A 123 -17.35 1.30 -11.99
CA LEU A 123 -18.38 2.32 -11.84
C LEU A 123 -19.14 2.57 -13.15
N ARG A 124 -18.43 2.65 -14.29
CA ARG A 124 -19.04 2.77 -15.61
C ARG A 124 -19.86 1.55 -16.00
N LEU A 125 -19.37 0.34 -15.73
CA LEU A 125 -20.08 -0.92 -16.03
C LEU A 125 -21.42 -1.01 -15.29
N ILE A 126 -21.47 -0.55 -14.04
CA ILE A 126 -22.69 -0.56 -13.22
C ILE A 126 -23.50 0.74 -13.30
N ARG A 127 -23.05 1.70 -14.13
CA ARG A 127 -23.63 3.04 -14.31
C ARG A 127 -23.74 3.88 -13.03
N LEU A 128 -22.84 3.67 -12.07
CA LEU A 128 -22.80 4.42 -10.82
C LEU A 128 -21.99 5.71 -11.01
N PRO A 129 -22.61 6.90 -10.90
CA PRO A 129 -21.91 8.17 -11.14
C PRO A 129 -20.84 8.44 -10.06
N PRO A 130 -19.58 8.72 -10.44
CA PRO A 130 -18.50 8.98 -9.47
C PRO A 130 -18.72 10.20 -8.56
N ASP A 131 -19.55 11.15 -8.98
CA ASP A 131 -19.93 12.34 -8.23
C ASP A 131 -20.85 12.03 -7.05
N LEU A 132 -21.47 10.86 -6.97
CA LEU A 132 -22.22 10.43 -5.78
C LEU A 132 -21.31 9.88 -4.67
N LEU A 133 -20.07 9.54 -4.99
CA LEU A 133 -19.13 8.97 -4.04
C LEU A 133 -18.59 10.04 -3.08
N LEU A 134 -18.19 9.58 -1.90
CA LEU A 134 -17.59 10.38 -0.84
C LEU A 134 -16.13 9.99 -0.63
N PHE A 135 -15.28 11.00 -0.49
CA PHE A 135 -13.83 10.87 -0.45
C PHE A 135 -13.25 11.42 0.84
N ARG A 136 -12.03 10.98 1.17
CA ARG A 136 -11.39 11.30 2.45
C ARG A 136 -11.23 12.80 2.71
N ASP A 137 -11.08 13.60 1.67
CA ASP A 137 -10.94 15.06 1.71
C ASP A 137 -12.27 15.82 1.88
N GLN A 138 -13.40 15.12 1.95
CA GLN A 138 -14.74 15.71 2.04
C GLN A 138 -15.37 15.58 3.44
N LEU A 139 -14.77 14.80 4.35
CA LEU A 139 -15.28 14.59 5.70
C LEU A 139 -14.14 14.59 6.73
N ASP A 140 -14.19 15.51 7.70
CA ASP A 140 -13.19 15.58 8.77
C ASP A 140 -13.51 14.57 9.88
N LEU A 141 -12.91 13.37 9.76
CA LEU A 141 -13.06 12.31 10.75
C LEU A 141 -12.52 12.70 12.14
N LEU A 142 -11.44 13.50 12.21
CA LEU A 142 -10.87 13.92 13.48
C LEU A 142 -11.81 14.86 14.22
N ALA A 143 -12.45 15.79 13.51
CA ALA A 143 -13.43 16.68 14.10
C ALA A 143 -14.69 15.91 14.58
N LEU A 144 -15.20 14.96 13.78
CA LEU A 144 -16.30 14.09 14.20
C LEU A 144 -15.94 13.24 15.43
N HIS A 145 -14.72 12.70 15.47
CA HIS A 145 -14.23 11.92 16.61
C HIS A 145 -14.14 12.77 17.88
N ARG A 146 -13.52 13.97 17.80
CA ARG A 146 -13.44 14.92 18.92
C ARG A 146 -14.82 15.35 19.42
N ALA A 147 -15.82 15.41 18.54
CA ALA A 147 -17.20 15.71 18.90
C ALA A 147 -17.96 14.51 19.50
N GLY A 148 -17.35 13.32 19.59
CA GLY A 148 -18.02 12.09 20.06
C GLY A 148 -19.11 11.60 19.10
N ARG A 149 -19.01 11.97 17.82
CA ARG A 149 -20.02 11.71 16.78
C ARG A 149 -19.59 10.67 15.75
N LEU A 150 -18.40 10.10 15.87
CA LEU A 150 -17.84 9.13 14.93
C LEU A 150 -17.89 7.69 15.44
N ARG A 151 -18.31 6.77 14.57
CA ARG A 151 -18.03 5.33 14.64
C ARG A 151 -17.38 4.90 13.32
N LEU A 152 -16.45 3.96 13.39
CA LEU A 152 -15.74 3.43 12.23
C LEU A 152 -15.93 1.92 12.11
N THR A 153 -16.31 1.46 10.93
CA THR A 153 -16.07 0.08 10.49
C THR A 153 -14.93 0.08 9.49
N LEU A 154 -13.89 -0.70 9.74
CA LEU A 154 -12.81 -0.92 8.78
C LEU A 154 -13.15 -2.12 7.91
N VAL A 155 -13.01 -1.97 6.60
CA VAL A 155 -13.13 -3.05 5.63
C VAL A 155 -11.83 -3.19 4.84
N ASP A 156 -11.42 -4.42 4.52
CA ASP A 156 -10.23 -4.70 3.70
C ASP A 156 -8.90 -4.19 4.30
N HIS A 157 -8.90 -3.97 5.62
CA HIS A 157 -7.74 -3.77 6.47
C HIS A 157 -8.16 -3.85 7.95
N ASN A 158 -7.21 -4.16 8.82
CA ASN A 158 -7.46 -4.28 10.27
C ASN A 158 -6.73 -3.25 11.15
N LEU A 159 -5.91 -2.39 10.55
CA LEU A 159 -5.14 -1.34 11.24
C LEU A 159 -5.25 0.01 10.53
N LEU A 160 -5.56 1.07 11.28
CA LEU A 160 -5.46 2.43 10.76
C LEU A 160 -3.98 2.81 10.52
N PRO A 161 -3.68 3.61 9.48
CA PRO A 161 -2.34 4.14 9.28
C PRO A 161 -1.96 5.07 10.44
N SER A 162 -0.65 5.30 10.63
CA SER A 162 -0.16 6.09 11.77
C SER A 162 -0.73 7.51 11.83
N SER A 163 -1.10 8.10 10.69
CA SER A 163 -1.76 9.42 10.62
C SER A 163 -3.16 9.44 11.26
N ASP A 164 -3.80 8.27 11.32
CA ASP A 164 -5.17 8.09 11.81
C ASP A 164 -5.21 7.36 13.15
N HIS A 165 -4.07 7.12 13.80
CA HIS A 165 -3.99 6.40 15.09
C HIS A 165 -4.94 6.99 16.16
N SER A 166 -5.17 8.31 16.16
CA SER A 166 -6.11 8.93 17.10
C SER A 166 -7.58 8.57 16.88
N LEU A 167 -7.93 7.96 15.75
CA LEU A 167 -9.29 7.50 15.44
C LEU A 167 -9.56 6.06 15.92
N GLU A 168 -8.54 5.37 16.44
CA GLU A 168 -8.60 3.96 16.82
C GLU A 168 -9.72 3.65 17.82
N GLU A 169 -9.97 4.56 18.76
CA GLU A 169 -11.05 4.44 19.75
C GLU A 169 -12.46 4.51 19.13
N ALA A 170 -12.59 5.06 17.92
CA ALA A 170 -13.86 5.09 17.20
C ALA A 170 -14.14 3.80 16.41
N VAL A 171 -13.18 2.89 16.28
CA VAL A 171 -13.33 1.64 15.54
C VAL A 171 -14.18 0.65 16.33
N VAL A 172 -15.36 0.33 15.78
CA VAL A 172 -16.35 -0.57 16.39
C VAL A 172 -16.43 -1.92 15.70
N GLU A 173 -15.94 -2.01 14.46
CA GLU A 173 -15.96 -3.25 13.70
C GLU A 173 -14.83 -3.30 12.66
N VAL A 174 -14.32 -4.51 12.41
CA VAL A 174 -13.34 -4.81 11.38
C VAL A 174 -13.80 -6.05 10.60
N ILE A 175 -13.82 -5.94 9.27
CA ILE A 175 -14.03 -7.06 8.34
C ILE A 175 -12.84 -7.06 7.39
N ASP A 176 -11.99 -8.07 7.46
CA ASP A 176 -10.75 -8.08 6.68
C ASP A 176 -10.32 -9.50 6.33
N HIS A 177 -9.56 -9.64 5.25
CA HIS A 177 -9.02 -10.92 4.78
C HIS A 177 -7.50 -11.04 4.87
N HIS A 178 -6.83 -9.98 5.33
CA HIS A 178 -5.40 -9.96 5.59
C HIS A 178 -5.04 -10.66 6.92
N LEU A 179 -3.75 -10.73 7.23
CA LEU A 179 -3.29 -11.22 8.53
C LEU A 179 -3.81 -10.30 9.64
N LEU A 180 -4.38 -10.88 10.70
CA LEU A 180 -4.81 -10.13 11.87
C LEU A 180 -3.58 -9.59 12.62
N GLU A 181 -3.37 -8.29 12.56
CA GLU A 181 -2.29 -7.57 13.26
C GLU A 181 -2.84 -6.71 14.42
N ARG A 182 -4.16 -6.55 14.48
CA ARG A 182 -4.88 -5.81 15.52
C ARG A 182 -4.90 -6.56 16.86
N GLU A 183 -4.62 -5.82 17.93
CA GLU A 183 -4.81 -6.32 19.30
C GLU A 183 -6.30 -6.48 19.66
N PRO A 184 -6.67 -7.51 20.43
CA PRO A 184 -8.06 -7.71 20.83
C PRO A 184 -8.62 -6.50 21.59
N SER A 185 -9.80 -6.03 21.20
CA SER A 185 -10.52 -4.95 21.88
C SER A 185 -11.95 -5.37 22.21
N PRO A 186 -12.45 -5.11 23.44
CA PRO A 186 -13.82 -5.44 23.82
C PRO A 186 -14.86 -4.56 23.11
N THR A 187 -14.45 -3.40 22.57
CA THR A 187 -15.34 -2.44 21.91
C THR A 187 -15.39 -2.61 20.39
N CYS A 188 -14.58 -3.52 19.83
CA CYS A 188 -14.45 -3.73 18.40
C CYS A 188 -14.76 -5.19 18.03
N SER A 189 -15.82 -5.41 17.26
CA SER A 189 -16.06 -6.71 16.62
C SER A 189 -15.02 -6.95 15.53
N VAL A 190 -14.43 -8.14 15.45
CA VAL A 190 -13.40 -8.44 14.44
C VAL A 190 -13.77 -9.72 13.70
N THR A 191 -13.95 -9.61 12.39
CA THR A 191 -14.12 -10.72 11.45
C THR A 191 -12.90 -10.76 10.53
N VAL A 192 -11.96 -11.66 10.81
CA VAL A 192 -10.79 -11.88 9.94
C VAL A 192 -10.70 -13.33 9.51
N GLU A 193 -10.69 -13.56 8.19
CA GLU A 193 -10.55 -14.88 7.59
C GLU A 193 -9.74 -14.80 6.30
N THR A 194 -8.82 -15.74 6.10
CA THR A 194 -7.92 -15.73 4.94
C THR A 194 -8.63 -16.23 3.68
N VAL A 195 -9.41 -15.34 3.07
CA VAL A 195 -10.11 -15.55 1.79
C VAL A 195 -9.50 -14.72 0.67
N GLY A 196 -9.92 -14.95 -0.57
CA GLY A 196 -9.36 -14.26 -1.72
C GLY A 196 -9.74 -12.78 -1.82
N SER A 197 -10.84 -12.36 -1.20
CA SER A 197 -11.35 -10.98 -1.22
C SER A 197 -12.13 -10.65 0.07
N CYS A 198 -12.00 -9.44 0.59
CA CYS A 198 -12.84 -8.93 1.68
C CYS A 198 -14.33 -8.91 1.28
N ALA A 199 -14.65 -8.65 0.01
CA ALA A 199 -16.01 -8.69 -0.52
C ALA A 199 -16.67 -10.06 -0.36
N THR A 200 -15.90 -11.15 -0.26
CA THR A 200 -16.41 -12.48 0.10
C THR A 200 -17.02 -12.47 1.50
N LEU A 201 -16.35 -11.86 2.48
CA LEU A 201 -16.81 -11.77 3.87
C LEU A 201 -18.02 -10.84 4.00
N VAL A 202 -18.00 -9.71 3.29
CA VAL A 202 -19.16 -8.80 3.20
C VAL A 202 -20.36 -9.50 2.57
N THR A 203 -20.16 -10.24 1.49
CA THR A 203 -21.21 -11.04 0.84
C THR A 203 -21.80 -12.06 1.81
N GLU A 204 -20.95 -12.78 2.54
CA GLU A 204 -21.41 -13.77 3.53
C GLU A 204 -22.27 -13.14 4.61
N ARG A 205 -21.82 -12.01 5.17
CA ARG A 205 -22.52 -11.27 6.21
C ARG A 205 -23.92 -10.84 5.76
N ILE A 206 -24.03 -10.24 4.57
CA ILE A 206 -25.31 -9.77 4.05
C ILE A 206 -26.26 -10.95 3.78
N LEU A 207 -25.75 -12.03 3.17
CA LEU A 207 -26.58 -13.22 2.90
C LEU A 207 -27.09 -13.90 4.16
N GLN A 208 -26.34 -13.84 5.27
CA GLN A 208 -26.73 -14.42 6.56
C GLN A 208 -27.72 -13.54 7.31
N GLU A 209 -27.54 -12.22 7.31
CA GLU A 209 -28.30 -11.31 8.19
C GLU A 209 -29.47 -10.62 7.50
N ALA A 210 -29.29 -10.16 6.26
CA ALA A 210 -30.34 -9.44 5.53
C ALA A 210 -30.21 -9.64 4.01
N PRO A 211 -30.43 -10.88 3.50
CA PRO A 211 -30.26 -11.19 2.08
C PRO A 211 -31.15 -10.36 1.16
N GLN A 212 -32.27 -9.82 1.67
CA GLN A 212 -33.17 -8.92 0.96
C GLN A 212 -32.56 -7.55 0.61
N VAL A 213 -31.46 -7.15 1.25
CA VAL A 213 -30.75 -5.90 0.95
C VAL A 213 -29.97 -5.99 -0.36
N LEU A 214 -29.57 -7.19 -0.78
CA LEU A 214 -28.91 -7.37 -2.06
C LEU A 214 -29.92 -7.19 -3.19
N ASP A 215 -29.72 -6.13 -3.96
CA ASP A 215 -30.28 -5.95 -5.30
C ASP A 215 -29.24 -6.35 -6.38
N GLN A 216 -29.62 -6.19 -7.64
CA GLN A 216 -28.76 -6.52 -8.78
C GLN A 216 -27.44 -5.72 -8.78
N GLN A 217 -27.48 -4.45 -8.36
CA GLN A 217 -26.33 -3.56 -8.45
C GLN A 217 -25.32 -3.81 -7.33
N ALA A 218 -25.80 -3.94 -6.09
CA ALA A 218 -24.98 -4.33 -4.93
C ALA A 218 -24.36 -5.72 -5.11
N ALA A 219 -25.12 -6.67 -5.66
CA ALA A 219 -24.60 -7.99 -6.00
C ALA A 219 -23.51 -7.92 -7.08
N GLN A 220 -23.68 -7.08 -8.11
CA GLN A 220 -22.68 -6.92 -9.17
C GLN A 220 -21.40 -6.25 -8.67
N LEU A 221 -21.49 -5.28 -7.75
CA LEU A 221 -20.35 -4.69 -7.05
C LEU A 221 -19.54 -5.75 -6.30
N LEU A 222 -20.18 -6.49 -5.39
CA LEU A 222 -19.53 -7.54 -4.60
C LEU A 222 -18.92 -8.62 -5.50
N TYR A 223 -19.69 -9.09 -6.48
CA TYR A 223 -19.25 -10.11 -7.41
C TYR A 223 -18.03 -9.67 -8.24
N ALA A 224 -17.97 -8.40 -8.66
CA ALA A 224 -16.84 -7.86 -9.40
C ALA A 224 -15.55 -7.85 -8.57
N ALA A 225 -15.60 -7.43 -7.30
CA ALA A 225 -14.46 -7.48 -6.40
C ALA A 225 -13.95 -8.91 -6.21
N VAL A 226 -14.83 -9.85 -5.84
CA VAL A 226 -14.45 -11.25 -5.64
C VAL A 226 -13.86 -11.86 -6.92
N VAL A 227 -14.48 -11.65 -8.09
CA VAL A 227 -13.97 -12.18 -9.36
C VAL A 227 -12.59 -11.60 -9.71
N LEU A 228 -12.36 -10.31 -9.43
CA LEU A 228 -11.09 -9.66 -9.72
C LEU A 228 -9.97 -10.18 -8.81
N ASP A 229 -10.16 -10.18 -7.49
CA ASP A 229 -9.09 -10.53 -6.55
C ASP A 229 -8.82 -12.03 -6.48
N CYS A 230 -9.84 -12.86 -6.71
CA CYS A 230 -9.66 -14.30 -6.88
C CYS A 230 -9.16 -14.69 -8.27
N VAL A 231 -8.80 -13.73 -9.14
CA VAL A 231 -8.22 -13.98 -10.47
C VAL A 231 -9.10 -14.90 -11.30
N ASN A 232 -10.38 -14.52 -11.45
CA ASN A 232 -11.39 -15.35 -12.13
C ASN A 232 -11.52 -16.76 -11.53
N MET A 233 -11.35 -16.87 -10.21
CA MET A 233 -11.37 -18.14 -9.46
C MET A 233 -10.31 -19.15 -9.93
N ALA A 234 -9.20 -18.69 -10.50
CA ALA A 234 -8.14 -19.56 -10.99
C ALA A 234 -7.34 -20.17 -9.81
N PRO A 235 -7.43 -21.50 -9.55
CA PRO A 235 -6.75 -22.11 -8.40
C PRO A 235 -5.23 -21.99 -8.48
N LEU A 236 -4.68 -22.01 -9.70
CA LEU A 236 -3.25 -21.86 -9.96
C LEU A 236 -2.69 -20.49 -9.56
N ALA A 237 -3.55 -19.47 -9.41
CA ALA A 237 -3.13 -18.15 -8.91
C ALA A 237 -2.88 -18.14 -7.40
N GLY A 238 -3.31 -19.17 -6.66
CA GLY A 238 -3.05 -19.34 -5.23
C GLY A 238 -3.78 -18.36 -4.30
N LYS A 239 -4.73 -17.57 -4.84
CA LYS A 239 -5.51 -16.59 -4.07
C LYS A 239 -6.93 -17.05 -3.71
N VAL A 240 -7.57 -17.82 -4.57
CA VAL A 240 -8.96 -18.23 -4.41
C VAL A 240 -9.13 -19.32 -3.35
N THR A 241 -10.18 -19.20 -2.55
CA THR A 241 -10.61 -20.22 -1.58
C THR A 241 -11.95 -20.86 -1.98
N PRO A 242 -12.31 -22.01 -1.38
CA PRO A 242 -13.64 -22.61 -1.57
C PRO A 242 -14.78 -21.67 -1.16
N LYS A 243 -14.58 -20.80 -0.16
CA LYS A 243 -15.60 -19.84 0.28
C LYS A 243 -15.87 -18.79 -0.80
N ASP A 244 -14.83 -18.24 -1.42
CA ASP A 244 -14.96 -17.27 -2.53
C ASP A 244 -15.79 -17.88 -3.68
N SER A 245 -15.42 -19.09 -4.11
CA SER A 245 -16.12 -19.79 -5.19
C SER A 245 -17.58 -20.08 -4.87
N ARG A 246 -17.86 -20.46 -3.61
CA ARG A 246 -19.22 -20.73 -3.13
C ARG A 246 -20.09 -19.48 -3.11
N LEU A 247 -19.56 -18.36 -2.62
CA LEU A 247 -20.33 -17.11 -2.50
C LEU A 247 -20.52 -16.43 -3.85
N ALA A 248 -19.51 -16.43 -4.73
CA ALA A 248 -19.70 -16.01 -6.11
C ALA A 248 -20.79 -16.83 -6.82
N ALA A 249 -20.80 -18.15 -6.65
CA ALA A 249 -21.86 -19.01 -7.19
C ALA A 249 -23.24 -18.77 -6.55
N ALA A 250 -23.29 -18.34 -5.28
CA ALA A 250 -24.53 -17.95 -4.63
C ALA A 250 -25.09 -16.65 -5.22
N LEU A 251 -24.23 -15.67 -5.50
CA LEU A 251 -24.60 -14.43 -6.19
C LEU A 251 -25.11 -14.72 -7.61
N GLU A 252 -24.40 -15.52 -8.40
CA GLU A 252 -24.82 -15.93 -9.76
C GLU A 252 -26.21 -16.59 -9.77
N ARG A 253 -26.48 -17.47 -8.80
CA ARG A 253 -27.76 -18.17 -8.71
C ARG A 253 -28.90 -17.22 -8.36
N ARG A 254 -28.64 -16.23 -7.49
CA ARG A 254 -29.63 -15.26 -7.05
C ARG A 254 -29.85 -14.15 -8.07
N PHE A 255 -28.82 -13.80 -8.84
CA PHE A 255 -28.80 -12.72 -9.83
C PHE A 255 -28.30 -13.22 -11.18
N PRO A 256 -29.16 -13.89 -11.98
CA PRO A 256 -28.75 -14.48 -13.27
C PRO A 256 -28.29 -13.48 -14.32
N ALA A 257 -28.56 -12.17 -14.12
CA ALA A 257 -28.11 -11.09 -14.99
C ALA A 257 -26.65 -10.64 -14.72
N LEU A 258 -25.98 -11.24 -13.72
CA LEU A 258 -24.56 -10.97 -13.47
C LEU A 258 -23.70 -11.36 -14.69
N PRO A 259 -22.66 -10.58 -15.01
CA PRO A 259 -21.82 -10.84 -16.16
C PRO A 259 -21.01 -12.14 -15.99
N PRO A 260 -20.62 -12.81 -17.10
CA PRO A 260 -19.74 -13.97 -17.03
C PRO A 260 -18.40 -13.61 -16.37
N ARG A 261 -17.93 -14.43 -15.42
CA ARG A 261 -16.70 -14.17 -14.64
C ARG A 261 -15.50 -13.79 -15.52
N GLY A 262 -15.27 -14.55 -16.59
CA GLY A 262 -14.13 -14.34 -17.49
C GLY A 262 -14.16 -12.98 -18.19
N ALA A 263 -15.32 -12.57 -18.71
CA ALA A 263 -15.48 -11.28 -19.38
C ALA A 263 -15.34 -10.12 -18.38
N LEU A 264 -15.93 -10.26 -17.18
CA LEU A 264 -15.80 -9.28 -16.11
C LEU A 264 -14.34 -9.12 -15.65
N PHE A 265 -13.67 -10.24 -15.36
CA PHE A 265 -12.26 -10.26 -14.97
C PHE A 265 -11.37 -9.61 -16.03
N GLN A 266 -11.53 -10.00 -17.30
CA GLN A 266 -10.74 -9.44 -18.40
C GLN A 266 -10.94 -7.92 -18.50
N THR A 267 -12.18 -7.45 -18.45
CA THR A 267 -12.50 -6.02 -18.55
C THR A 267 -11.83 -5.22 -17.42
N LEU A 268 -12.00 -5.65 -16.17
CA LEU A 268 -11.45 -4.94 -15.01
C LEU A 268 -9.92 -5.04 -14.94
N ASN A 269 -9.37 -6.23 -15.20
CA ASN A 269 -7.92 -6.45 -15.18
C ASN A 269 -7.22 -5.68 -16.32
N GLN A 270 -7.83 -5.56 -17.50
CA GLN A 270 -7.31 -4.71 -18.58
C GLN A 270 -7.39 -3.22 -18.20
N ALA A 271 -8.51 -2.77 -17.63
CA ALA A 271 -8.69 -1.39 -17.20
C ALA A 271 -7.60 -0.95 -16.21
N LYS A 272 -7.14 -1.83 -15.32
CA LYS A 272 -6.03 -1.55 -14.38
C LYS A 272 -4.78 -0.97 -15.05
N PHE A 273 -4.47 -1.47 -16.25
CA PHE A 273 -3.31 -1.06 -17.04
C PHE A 273 -3.64 0.01 -18.09
N ASP A 274 -4.91 0.37 -18.27
CA ASP A 274 -5.31 1.42 -19.18
C ASP A 274 -4.96 2.81 -18.62
N VAL A 275 -4.15 3.52 -19.40
CA VAL A 275 -3.65 4.87 -19.13
C VAL A 275 -4.04 5.86 -20.24
N SER A 276 -4.83 5.44 -21.22
CA SER A 276 -5.16 6.24 -22.42
C SER A 276 -5.87 7.55 -22.11
N GLY A 277 -6.66 7.60 -21.03
CA GLY A 277 -7.37 8.79 -20.56
C GLY A 277 -6.62 9.66 -19.55
N LEU A 278 -5.35 9.34 -19.23
CA LEU A 278 -4.59 10.04 -18.19
C LEU A 278 -3.70 11.15 -18.76
N SER A 279 -3.62 12.26 -18.02
CA SER A 279 -2.57 13.28 -18.20
C SER A 279 -1.20 12.74 -17.80
N THR A 280 -0.12 13.41 -18.21
CA THR A 280 1.25 12.99 -17.88
C THR A 280 1.45 12.93 -16.37
N GLU A 281 1.01 13.97 -15.63
CA GLU A 281 1.03 13.97 -14.16
C GLU A 281 0.30 12.76 -13.57
N GLN A 282 -0.91 12.45 -14.05
CA GLN A 282 -1.69 11.31 -13.54
C GLN A 282 -1.01 9.97 -13.82
N MET A 283 -0.40 9.80 -15.00
CA MET A 283 0.38 8.59 -15.31
C MET A 283 1.56 8.42 -14.34
N LEU A 284 2.25 9.51 -14.01
CA LEU A 284 3.36 9.51 -13.07
C LEU A 284 2.91 9.18 -11.63
N LEU A 285 1.72 9.64 -11.22
CA LEU A 285 1.17 9.38 -9.89
C LEU A 285 0.60 7.98 -9.72
N LYS A 286 0.08 7.37 -10.80
CA LYS A 286 -0.67 6.09 -10.75
C LYS A 286 0.07 4.97 -10.01
N ASP A 287 1.35 4.76 -10.31
CA ASP A 287 2.19 3.79 -9.61
C ASP A 287 3.57 4.36 -9.26
N ARG A 288 3.56 5.37 -8.39
CA ARG A 288 4.77 6.04 -7.89
C ARG A 288 5.26 5.45 -6.57
N LYS A 289 6.59 5.37 -6.40
CA LYS A 289 7.23 5.29 -5.08
C LYS A 289 8.34 6.31 -4.96
N SER A 290 8.47 6.90 -3.79
CA SER A 290 9.51 7.90 -3.50
C SER A 290 10.51 7.37 -2.48
N VAL A 291 11.73 7.89 -2.55
CA VAL A 291 12.82 7.68 -1.61
C VAL A 291 13.47 9.03 -1.36
N SER A 292 13.68 9.38 -0.10
CA SER A 292 14.29 10.66 0.29
C SER A 292 15.62 10.43 1.00
N GLY A 293 16.60 11.28 0.71
CA GLY A 293 17.93 11.41 1.32
C GLY A 293 18.36 12.87 1.25
N SER A 294 19.60 13.17 0.83
CA SER A 294 19.94 14.54 0.38
C SER A 294 19.16 14.98 -0.86
N LEU A 295 18.75 14.02 -1.68
CA LEU A 295 17.88 14.20 -2.84
C LEU A 295 16.55 13.46 -2.64
N ASN A 296 15.49 14.00 -3.23
CA ASN A 296 14.19 13.36 -3.33
C ASN A 296 14.05 12.65 -4.68
N LEU A 297 14.04 11.32 -4.63
CA LEU A 297 13.90 10.47 -5.80
C LEU A 297 12.48 9.93 -5.90
N ALA A 298 11.94 9.87 -7.11
CA ALA A 298 10.71 9.17 -7.40
C ALA A 298 10.90 8.14 -8.52
N VAL A 299 10.24 6.99 -8.39
CA VAL A 299 10.11 5.98 -9.45
C VAL A 299 8.64 5.83 -9.81
N SER A 300 8.30 6.19 -11.03
CA SER A 300 6.95 6.06 -11.59
C SER A 300 6.92 4.90 -12.59
N VAL A 301 5.99 3.95 -12.38
CA VAL A 301 5.75 2.88 -13.33
C VAL A 301 4.66 3.29 -14.32
N LEU A 302 4.98 3.21 -15.61
CA LEU A 302 4.11 3.61 -16.71
C LEU A 302 3.65 2.37 -17.49
N TYR A 303 2.34 2.23 -17.70
CA TYR A 303 1.75 1.09 -18.41
C TYR A 303 1.58 1.37 -19.92
N VAL A 304 2.64 1.90 -20.51
CA VAL A 304 2.72 2.27 -21.94
C VAL A 304 4.16 2.10 -22.39
N ALA A 305 4.42 1.83 -23.67
CA ALA A 305 5.78 1.80 -24.21
C ALA A 305 6.48 3.16 -24.02
N LEU A 306 7.79 3.16 -23.79
CA LEU A 306 8.54 4.39 -23.54
C LEU A 306 8.46 5.32 -24.74
N GLU A 307 8.60 4.80 -25.95
CA GLU A 307 8.47 5.57 -27.19
C GLU A 307 7.15 6.34 -27.26
N VAL A 308 6.03 5.69 -26.94
CA VAL A 308 4.70 6.32 -26.95
C VAL A 308 4.57 7.37 -25.85
N PHE A 309 5.17 7.13 -24.67
CA PHE A 309 5.19 8.12 -23.59
C PHE A 309 6.03 9.35 -23.94
N LEU A 310 7.18 9.14 -24.59
CA LEU A 310 8.09 10.21 -25.02
C LEU A 310 7.45 11.10 -26.11
N GLN A 311 6.48 10.59 -26.88
CA GLN A 311 5.79 11.36 -27.92
C GLN A 311 4.68 12.29 -27.39
N ARG A 312 4.46 12.35 -26.07
CA ARG A 312 3.39 13.19 -25.49
C ARG A 312 3.70 14.69 -25.67
N PRO A 313 2.70 15.51 -26.04
CA PRO A 313 2.91 16.94 -26.22
C PRO A 313 3.23 17.61 -24.87
N GLY A 314 4.23 18.50 -24.86
CA GLY A 314 4.63 19.23 -23.65
C GLY A 314 5.30 18.37 -22.57
N LEU A 315 5.83 17.19 -22.92
CA LEU A 315 6.36 16.23 -21.94
C LEU A 315 7.41 16.81 -20.99
N GLU A 316 8.40 17.56 -21.49
CA GLU A 316 9.46 18.10 -20.62
C GLU A 316 8.92 19.13 -19.64
N ASP A 317 8.00 19.99 -20.08
CA ASP A 317 7.32 20.95 -19.21
C ASP A 317 6.50 20.21 -18.14
N ASP A 318 5.74 19.18 -18.53
CA ASP A 318 4.97 18.34 -17.61
C ASP A 318 5.87 17.64 -16.57
N LEU A 319 7.03 17.11 -16.99
CA LEU A 319 8.00 16.46 -16.09
C LEU A 319 8.64 17.48 -15.15
N SER A 320 8.97 18.67 -15.64
CA SER A 320 9.51 19.77 -14.84
C SER A 320 8.49 20.24 -13.79
N ASP A 321 7.26 20.53 -14.21
CA ASP A 321 6.17 20.94 -13.34
C ASP A 321 5.86 19.87 -12.29
N PHE A 322 5.90 18.60 -12.68
CA PHE A 322 5.77 17.48 -11.74
C PHE A 322 6.88 17.49 -10.69
N CYS A 323 8.14 17.61 -11.11
CA CYS A 323 9.29 17.66 -10.22
C CYS A 323 9.20 18.83 -9.23
N VAL A 324 8.83 20.02 -9.70
CA VAL A 324 8.64 21.22 -8.85
C VAL A 324 7.48 21.00 -7.88
N LYS A 325 6.32 20.57 -8.37
CA LYS A 325 5.09 20.40 -7.58
C LYS A 325 5.23 19.38 -6.46
N PHE A 326 5.95 18.28 -6.72
CA PHE A 326 6.11 17.19 -5.76
C PHE A 326 7.47 17.16 -5.06
N GLY A 327 8.33 18.17 -5.30
CA GLY A 327 9.66 18.27 -4.71
C GLY A 327 10.54 17.07 -5.06
N VAL A 328 10.56 16.65 -6.32
CA VAL A 328 11.36 15.52 -6.83
C VAL A 328 12.57 16.04 -7.59
N ASP A 329 13.76 15.74 -7.08
CA ASP A 329 15.03 16.15 -7.69
C ASP A 329 15.42 15.22 -8.85
N LEU A 330 15.06 13.94 -8.75
CA LEU A 330 15.37 12.93 -9.76
C LEU A 330 14.18 11.97 -9.94
N LEU A 331 13.66 11.92 -11.16
CA LEU A 331 12.51 11.12 -11.54
C LEU A 331 12.96 9.97 -12.46
N LEU A 332 12.77 8.74 -11.99
CA LEU A 332 12.93 7.54 -12.79
C LEU A 332 11.58 7.09 -13.35
N LEU A 333 11.52 6.95 -14.67
CA LEU A 333 10.39 6.42 -15.39
C LEU A 333 10.69 4.96 -15.72
N MET A 334 9.85 4.03 -15.25
CA MET A 334 9.93 2.62 -15.65
C MET A 334 8.70 2.27 -16.45
N THR A 335 8.86 1.95 -17.72
CA THR A 335 7.74 1.46 -18.53
C THR A 335 7.56 -0.05 -18.37
N VAL A 336 6.32 -0.48 -18.53
CA VAL A 336 5.98 -1.89 -18.74
C VAL A 336 4.98 -1.99 -19.88
N SER A 337 5.37 -2.74 -20.91
CA SER A 337 4.51 -3.17 -22.00
C SER A 337 4.62 -4.69 -22.15
N PHE A 338 3.79 -5.29 -22.99
CA PHE A 338 3.76 -6.74 -23.19
C PHE A 338 3.91 -7.08 -24.67
N THR A 339 4.66 -8.15 -24.96
CA THR A 339 4.72 -8.74 -26.31
C THR A 339 3.40 -9.42 -26.67
N GLU A 340 3.26 -9.84 -27.93
CA GLU A 340 2.17 -10.72 -28.37
C GLU A 340 2.10 -12.02 -27.56
N SER A 341 3.24 -12.51 -27.07
CA SER A 341 3.37 -13.68 -26.19
C SER A 341 3.13 -13.41 -24.69
N GLN A 342 2.65 -12.21 -24.32
CA GLN A 342 2.42 -11.78 -22.92
C GLN A 342 3.69 -11.72 -22.06
N GLU A 343 4.86 -11.57 -22.69
CA GLU A 343 6.11 -11.37 -21.97
C GLU A 343 6.31 -9.87 -21.68
N PRO A 344 6.70 -9.49 -20.45
CA PRO A 344 6.88 -8.09 -20.11
C PRO A 344 8.14 -7.53 -20.77
N ILE A 345 8.00 -6.39 -21.43
CA ILE A 345 9.10 -5.51 -21.86
C ILE A 345 9.21 -4.38 -20.84
N ARG A 346 10.45 -4.05 -20.45
CA ARG A 346 10.73 -2.92 -19.57
C ARG A 346 11.74 -1.99 -20.20
N GLU A 347 11.50 -0.70 -20.05
CA GLU A 347 12.41 0.36 -20.46
C GLU A 347 12.49 1.36 -19.30
N LEU A 348 13.58 2.11 -19.25
CA LEU A 348 13.83 3.10 -18.23
C LEU A 348 14.11 4.45 -18.87
N ALA A 349 13.69 5.52 -18.20
CA ALA A 349 14.19 6.85 -18.48
C ALA A 349 14.49 7.60 -17.19
N VAL A 350 15.53 8.42 -17.23
CA VAL A 350 16.04 9.21 -16.11
C VAL A 350 15.82 10.67 -16.45
N TYR A 351 15.00 11.35 -15.65
CA TYR A 351 14.74 12.78 -15.76
C TYR A 351 15.22 13.51 -14.50
N SER A 352 15.89 14.62 -14.68
CA SER A 352 16.13 15.59 -13.61
C SER A 352 16.28 16.98 -14.24
N PRO A 353 15.74 18.04 -13.59
CA PRO A 353 16.06 19.40 -13.96
C PRO A 353 17.55 19.74 -13.75
N ASN A 354 18.26 18.97 -12.91
CA ASN A 354 19.70 19.09 -12.70
C ASN A 354 20.46 18.08 -13.57
N THR A 355 21.19 18.59 -14.57
CA THR A 355 21.99 17.77 -15.49
C THR A 355 23.03 16.90 -14.79
N ALA A 356 23.75 17.42 -13.79
CA ALA A 356 24.75 16.63 -13.06
C ALA A 356 24.11 15.47 -12.30
N CYS A 357 22.97 15.73 -11.64
CA CYS A 357 22.21 14.69 -10.96
C CYS A 357 21.71 13.60 -11.94
N ARG A 358 21.23 14.01 -13.12
CA ARG A 358 20.80 13.07 -14.17
C ARG A 358 21.96 12.21 -14.64
N GLU A 359 23.11 12.80 -14.93
CA GLU A 359 24.28 12.11 -15.47
C GLU A 359 24.87 11.13 -14.47
N GLU A 360 25.07 11.54 -13.21
CA GLU A 360 25.58 10.66 -12.16
C GLU A 360 24.62 9.48 -11.89
N ALA A 361 23.30 9.73 -11.84
CA ALA A 361 22.32 8.66 -11.67
C ALA A 361 22.28 7.71 -12.88
N SER A 362 22.39 8.26 -14.09
CA SER A 362 22.46 7.50 -15.35
C SER A 362 23.69 6.59 -15.35
N GLN A 363 24.85 7.15 -15.03
CA GLN A 363 26.11 6.42 -14.91
C GLN A 363 26.04 5.33 -13.84
N TYR A 364 25.47 5.60 -12.66
CA TYR A 364 25.29 4.60 -11.61
C TYR A 364 24.45 3.40 -12.09
N LEU A 365 23.35 3.69 -12.80
CA LEU A 365 22.47 2.66 -13.33
C LEU A 365 23.12 1.86 -14.48
N GLU A 366 23.97 2.50 -15.27
CA GLU A 366 24.79 1.85 -16.28
C GLU A 366 25.90 0.99 -15.66
N GLU A 367 26.62 1.46 -14.64
CA GLU A 367 27.67 0.69 -13.96
C GLU A 367 27.10 -0.52 -13.20
N ALA A 368 25.83 -0.45 -12.79
CA ALA A 368 25.06 -1.60 -12.31
C ALA A 368 24.82 -2.70 -13.39
N GLN A 369 25.32 -2.51 -14.63
CA GLN A 369 25.33 -3.50 -15.72
C GLN A 369 25.95 -4.84 -15.31
N ASN A 370 26.83 -4.87 -14.31
CA ASN A 370 27.59 -6.08 -14.01
C ASN A 370 26.85 -7.19 -13.26
N GLN A 371 25.54 -7.07 -12.97
CA GLN A 371 24.74 -8.24 -12.56
C GLN A 371 23.20 -8.14 -12.59
N THR A 372 22.57 -6.95 -12.72
CA THR A 372 21.12 -6.86 -12.42
C THR A 372 20.24 -6.34 -13.56
N LEU A 373 20.48 -5.13 -14.11
CA LEU A 373 19.53 -4.46 -15.02
C LEU A 373 19.77 -4.68 -16.52
N ARG A 374 21.05 -4.80 -16.95
CA ARG A 374 21.48 -4.92 -18.36
C ARG A 374 20.92 -3.81 -19.26
N LEU A 375 21.22 -2.55 -18.93
CA LEU A 375 20.70 -1.39 -19.65
C LEU A 375 21.45 -1.17 -20.97
N CYS A 376 20.69 -0.93 -22.05
CA CYS A 376 21.20 -0.49 -23.34
C CYS A 376 20.63 0.89 -23.67
N PRO A 377 21.45 1.93 -23.92
CA PRO A 377 20.95 3.27 -24.24
C PRO A 377 20.02 3.29 -25.46
N ILE A 378 19.00 4.15 -25.41
CA ILE A 378 18.08 4.46 -26.51
C ILE A 378 18.21 5.96 -26.81
N SER A 379 18.27 6.33 -28.09
CA SER A 379 18.22 7.74 -28.50
C SER A 379 16.89 8.37 -28.08
N SER A 380 16.97 9.44 -27.28
CA SER A 380 15.84 10.28 -26.89
C SER A 380 15.88 11.58 -27.69
N LEU A 381 14.72 12.09 -28.10
CA LEU A 381 14.60 13.43 -28.69
C LEU A 381 14.61 14.54 -27.62
N HIS A 382 14.57 14.16 -26.34
CA HIS A 382 14.51 15.07 -25.20
C HIS A 382 15.90 15.18 -24.54
N PRO A 383 16.53 16.37 -24.53
CA PRO A 383 17.90 16.55 -24.03
C PRO A 383 18.03 16.31 -22.52
N HIS A 384 16.96 16.49 -21.75
CA HIS A 384 16.95 16.28 -20.30
C HIS A 384 16.56 14.86 -19.86
N LEU A 385 16.47 13.92 -20.80
CA LEU A 385 16.08 12.54 -20.55
C LEU A 385 17.16 11.58 -21.06
N THR A 386 17.63 10.70 -20.17
CA THR A 386 18.47 9.57 -20.56
C THR A 386 17.60 8.31 -20.61
N ALA A 387 17.47 7.67 -21.76
CA ALA A 387 16.57 6.53 -21.98
C ALA A 387 17.33 5.21 -22.21
N TYR A 388 16.74 4.11 -21.76
CA TYR A 388 17.35 2.78 -21.78
C TYR A 388 16.34 1.69 -22.08
N ARG A 389 16.75 0.70 -22.88
CA ARG A 389 16.12 -0.61 -22.93
C ARG A 389 16.66 -1.45 -21.77
N GLN A 390 15.77 -2.04 -20.97
CA GLN A 390 16.17 -2.89 -19.87
C GLN A 390 16.25 -4.35 -20.32
N GLY A 391 17.47 -4.88 -20.48
CA GLY A 391 17.70 -6.23 -20.95
C GLY A 391 17.23 -7.33 -19.98
N ASN A 392 17.13 -7.04 -18.67
CA ASN A 392 16.55 -7.95 -17.70
C ASN A 392 15.12 -7.53 -17.30
N SER A 393 14.11 -7.95 -18.06
CA SER A 393 12.70 -7.61 -17.82
C SER A 393 12.11 -8.13 -16.50
N LEU A 394 12.79 -9.06 -15.81
CA LEU A 394 12.40 -9.58 -14.50
C LEU A 394 12.75 -8.63 -13.34
N VAL A 395 13.47 -7.53 -13.62
CA VAL A 395 13.80 -6.50 -12.63
C VAL A 395 12.72 -5.42 -12.65
N SER A 396 11.77 -5.51 -11.72
CA SER A 396 10.71 -4.51 -11.56
C SER A 396 11.15 -3.38 -10.63
N ARG A 397 10.30 -2.35 -10.48
CA ARG A 397 10.48 -1.27 -9.48
C ARG A 397 10.88 -1.78 -8.10
N LYS A 398 10.34 -2.92 -7.63
CA LYS A 398 10.67 -3.49 -6.31
C LYS A 398 12.16 -3.87 -6.17
N LYS A 399 12.81 -4.26 -7.26
CA LYS A 399 14.25 -4.56 -7.30
C LYS A 399 15.09 -3.33 -7.67
N LEU A 400 14.51 -2.36 -8.36
CA LEU A 400 15.14 -1.08 -8.68
C LEU A 400 15.25 -0.14 -7.47
N LEU A 401 14.22 -0.06 -6.62
CA LEU A 401 14.20 0.83 -5.45
C LEU A 401 15.39 0.63 -4.49
N PRO A 402 15.84 -0.60 -4.16
CA PRO A 402 17.06 -0.80 -3.40
C PRO A 402 18.31 -0.20 -4.07
N LEU A 403 18.45 -0.31 -5.40
CA LEU A 403 19.58 0.27 -6.13
C LEU A 403 19.60 1.79 -6.00
N LEU A 404 18.43 2.44 -6.08
CA LEU A 404 18.32 3.89 -5.90
C LEU A 404 18.59 4.33 -4.45
N LYS A 405 18.24 3.48 -3.47
CA LYS A 405 18.60 3.72 -2.06
C LYS A 405 20.11 3.62 -1.84
N ASP A 406 20.79 2.75 -2.57
CA ASP A 406 22.23 2.63 -2.48
C ASP A 406 22.91 3.80 -3.19
N PHE A 407 22.45 4.18 -4.38
CA PHE A 407 22.86 5.44 -5.06
C PHE A 407 22.74 6.66 -4.15
N LEU A 408 21.61 6.83 -3.46
CA LEU A 408 21.40 7.94 -2.54
C LEU A 408 22.42 7.97 -1.40
N LYS A 409 22.77 6.81 -0.83
CA LYS A 409 23.80 6.75 0.23
C LYS A 409 25.17 7.12 -0.32
N ASP A 410 25.52 6.59 -1.50
CA ASP A 410 26.78 6.88 -2.14
C ASP A 410 26.86 8.39 -2.46
N TRP A 411 25.77 8.99 -2.95
CA TRP A 411 25.65 10.42 -3.18
C TRP A 411 25.82 11.25 -1.90
N ASP A 412 25.16 10.87 -0.81
CA ASP A 412 25.28 11.53 0.50
C ASP A 412 26.72 11.48 1.03
N GLU A 413 27.41 10.36 0.84
CA GLU A 413 28.81 10.17 1.27
C GLU A 413 29.81 10.99 0.43
N HIS A 414 29.56 11.14 -0.88
CA HIS A 414 30.42 11.93 -1.78
C HIS A 414 30.11 13.44 -1.75
N GLY A 415 28.89 13.85 -1.38
CA GLY A 415 28.51 15.26 -1.20
C GLY A 415 29.27 15.94 -0.06
N CYS A 416 29.46 15.25 1.07
CA CYS A 416 30.29 15.72 2.19
C CYS A 416 31.76 16.00 1.82
N LEU A 417 32.29 15.40 0.75
CA LEU A 417 33.65 15.65 0.26
C LEU A 417 33.73 16.84 -0.71
N ARG A 418 32.62 17.21 -1.36
CA ARG A 418 32.54 18.39 -2.24
C ARG A 418 32.41 19.68 -1.42
N ASP A 419 31.66 19.66 -0.31
CA ASP A 419 31.56 20.81 0.61
C ASP A 419 32.87 21.08 1.38
N ALA A 420 33.77 20.09 1.46
CA ALA A 420 35.09 20.22 2.09
C ALA A 420 36.17 20.75 1.11
N ALA A 421 35.86 20.89 -0.18
CA ALA A 421 36.82 21.33 -1.20
C ALA A 421 36.80 22.85 -1.44
N ASP A 422 35.83 23.57 -0.88
CA ASP A 422 35.68 25.03 -1.01
C ASP A 422 36.21 25.82 0.21
N GLU A 423 36.86 25.16 1.18
CA GLU A 423 37.59 25.83 2.26
C GLU A 423 39.10 25.56 2.13
N ASP A 424 39.79 26.46 1.42
CA ASP A 424 41.25 26.46 1.29
C ASP A 424 41.95 26.95 2.58
N GLU A 425 43.17 26.45 2.77
CA GLU A 425 44.22 26.92 3.69
C GLU A 425 43.93 27.03 5.21
N SER A 426 44.29 26.00 5.98
CA SER A 426 45.18 26.21 7.14
C SER A 426 46.00 24.97 7.49
N ALA A 427 47.31 25.16 7.61
CA ALA A 427 48.30 24.14 7.87
C ALA A 427 48.30 23.61 9.32
N VAL A 428 49.03 22.49 9.54
CA VAL A 428 49.81 22.05 10.74
C VAL A 428 49.50 20.58 11.15
N PRO A 429 50.46 19.73 11.59
CA PRO A 429 51.75 19.26 11.01
C PRO A 429 51.81 17.68 11.02
N PRO A 430 52.94 16.98 10.79
CA PRO A 430 52.94 15.50 10.72
C PRO A 430 53.01 14.83 12.10
N THR A 431 52.33 13.70 12.24
CA THR A 431 52.29 12.85 13.44
C THR A 431 53.63 12.15 13.70
N PRO A 432 54.16 12.12 14.94
CA PRO A 432 55.30 11.30 15.30
C PRO A 432 54.90 9.85 15.60
N VAL A 433 55.87 8.96 15.44
CA VAL A 433 55.77 7.51 15.54
C VAL A 433 55.99 7.04 17.00
N ASN A 434 55.19 6.05 17.41
CA ASN A 434 55.32 5.12 18.55
C ASN A 434 55.26 5.66 20.00
N SER A 435 54.35 5.07 20.80
CA SER A 435 54.77 4.30 21.99
C SER A 435 53.67 3.33 22.43
N LEU A 436 54.06 2.07 22.59
CA LEU A 436 53.34 1.04 23.34
C LEU A 436 53.09 1.53 24.77
N VAL A 437 51.87 1.34 25.27
CA VAL A 437 51.60 1.20 26.70
C VAL A 437 50.64 0.03 26.87
N ASP A 438 51.13 -0.96 27.59
CA ASP A 438 50.42 -2.13 28.10
C ASP A 438 49.21 -1.74 28.95
N GLY A 439 48.12 -2.46 28.77
CA GLY A 439 46.89 -2.30 29.53
C GLY A 439 45.71 -2.78 28.70
N CYS A 440 45.50 -4.09 28.69
CA CYS A 440 44.29 -4.65 28.09
C CYS A 440 43.09 -4.21 28.95
N PRO A 441 42.07 -3.51 28.42
CA PRO A 441 40.83 -3.26 29.16
C PRO A 441 39.96 -4.54 29.13
N LEU A 442 40.55 -5.66 29.54
CA LEU A 442 39.86 -6.92 29.85
C LEU A 442 39.85 -7.22 31.35
N ASP A 443 40.37 -6.33 32.21
CA ASP A 443 40.40 -6.56 33.66
C ASP A 443 39.10 -6.18 34.38
N ASP A 444 38.18 -5.48 33.71
CA ASP A 444 36.81 -5.33 34.23
C ASP A 444 35.92 -6.37 33.56
N GLY A 445 35.78 -7.52 34.24
CA GLY A 445 34.81 -8.55 33.90
C GLY A 445 33.41 -7.98 33.61
N PRO A 446 32.56 -8.74 32.89
CA PRO A 446 31.27 -8.23 32.43
C PRO A 446 30.42 -7.74 33.60
N PRO A 447 29.70 -6.60 33.47
CA PRO A 447 28.83 -6.12 34.54
C PRO A 447 27.77 -7.17 34.90
N HIS A 448 27.73 -7.56 36.17
CA HIS A 448 26.82 -8.56 36.71
C HIS A 448 25.37 -8.10 36.53
N LEU A 449 24.61 -8.87 35.74
CA LEU A 449 23.15 -8.79 35.69
C LEU A 449 22.65 -9.98 36.52
N SER A 450 22.09 -9.69 37.68
CA SER A 450 21.48 -10.67 38.57
C SER A 450 19.99 -10.84 38.26
N ALA A 451 19.39 -11.97 38.63
CA ALA A 451 17.95 -12.17 38.49
C ALA A 451 17.11 -11.11 39.22
N ALA A 452 17.69 -10.43 40.22
CA ALA A 452 17.04 -9.34 40.96
C ALA A 452 16.95 -8.03 40.15
N ASP A 453 17.84 -7.82 39.17
CA ASP A 453 17.83 -6.61 38.30
C ASP A 453 16.68 -6.63 37.26
N LEU A 454 15.91 -7.73 37.20
CA LEU A 454 14.77 -7.93 36.29
C LEU A 454 13.41 -7.65 36.95
N GLN A 455 13.38 -7.27 38.23
CA GLN A 455 12.12 -7.10 38.99
C GLN A 455 11.55 -5.69 39.01
N ASP A 456 12.24 -4.68 38.46
CA ASP A 456 11.71 -3.32 38.43
C ASP A 456 11.23 -2.94 37.01
N LYS A 457 9.90 -2.82 36.89
CA LYS A 457 9.08 -2.68 35.66
C LYS A 457 9.20 -3.86 34.69
N ALA A 458 8.12 -4.67 34.62
CA ALA A 458 7.83 -5.78 33.69
C ALA A 458 9.05 -6.47 33.02
N PRO A 459 9.27 -7.79 33.23
CA PRO A 459 10.48 -8.44 32.76
C PRO A 459 10.63 -8.29 31.24
N PRO A 460 11.83 -7.91 30.75
CA PRO A 460 12.08 -7.76 29.32
C PRO A 460 11.70 -9.05 28.58
N ARG A 461 10.94 -8.92 27.49
CA ARG A 461 10.54 -10.07 26.66
C ARG A 461 11.79 -10.80 26.18
N VAL A 462 11.81 -12.11 26.40
CA VAL A 462 12.93 -12.99 26.02
C VAL A 462 12.60 -13.67 24.70
N TRP A 463 13.43 -13.46 23.68
CA TRP A 463 13.27 -14.08 22.37
C TRP A 463 14.45 -15.03 22.10
N TRP A 464 14.19 -16.21 21.52
CA TRP A 464 15.27 -17.16 21.21
C TRP A 464 15.10 -17.88 19.86
N GLU A 465 16.23 -18.27 19.27
CA GLU A 465 16.29 -19.05 18.01
C GLU A 465 17.19 -20.30 18.20
N SER A 466 16.75 -21.46 17.70
CA SER A 466 17.48 -22.73 17.68
C SER A 466 17.76 -23.20 16.25
N ARG A 467 18.95 -23.74 15.99
CA ARG A 467 19.31 -24.44 14.75
C ARG A 467 19.45 -25.96 14.96
N THR A 468 18.39 -26.71 15.18
CA THR A 468 18.51 -28.19 15.17
C THR A 468 18.38 -28.75 13.76
N SER A 469 19.28 -29.68 13.39
CA SER A 469 19.29 -30.34 12.09
C SER A 469 18.49 -31.65 12.09
N ARG A 470 17.82 -31.88 10.96
CA ARG A 470 17.09 -33.07 10.51
C ARG A 470 15.66 -33.23 11.07
N GLU A 471 14.73 -33.15 10.11
CA GLU A 471 13.34 -33.61 10.14
C GLU A 471 12.36 -32.80 11.00
N SER A 472 12.01 -31.60 10.50
CA SER A 472 10.66 -30.98 10.59
C SER A 472 10.65 -29.48 10.19
N VAL A 473 11.82 -28.85 9.99
CA VAL A 473 11.93 -27.45 9.55
C VAL A 473 12.56 -27.35 8.15
N TRP A 474 12.00 -28.05 7.17
CA TRP A 474 12.39 -27.93 5.76
C TRP A 474 11.31 -27.22 4.94
N SER A 475 11.05 -25.95 5.27
CA SER A 475 10.40 -24.99 4.36
C SER A 475 11.06 -23.61 4.35
N HIS A 476 11.86 -23.25 5.36
CA HIS A 476 12.51 -21.93 5.46
C HIS A 476 14.05 -21.97 5.32
N ALA A 477 14.63 -23.17 5.19
CA ALA A 477 16.07 -23.35 5.05
C ALA A 477 16.64 -22.98 3.66
N HIS A 478 15.77 -22.82 2.65
CA HIS A 478 16.16 -22.44 1.28
C HIS A 478 16.06 -20.95 0.98
N GLN A 479 15.67 -20.11 1.95
CA GLN A 479 15.69 -18.68 1.73
C GLN A 479 17.13 -18.14 1.75
N PRO A 480 17.50 -17.25 0.80
CA PRO A 480 18.81 -16.64 0.79
C PRO A 480 19.02 -15.88 2.11
N ILE A 481 20.25 -15.88 2.60
CA ILE A 481 20.68 -15.32 3.89
C ILE A 481 20.10 -13.90 4.20
N PRO A 482 19.88 -12.99 3.22
CA PRO A 482 19.20 -11.70 3.43
C PRO A 482 17.75 -11.80 3.93
N ALA A 483 17.00 -12.82 3.52
CA ALA A 483 15.58 -12.97 3.89
C ALA A 483 15.40 -13.39 5.35
N ARG A 484 16.39 -14.11 5.93
CA ARG A 484 16.39 -14.45 7.37
C ARG A 484 16.59 -13.23 8.26
N SER A 485 17.46 -12.30 7.86
CA SER A 485 17.64 -11.05 8.62
C SER A 485 16.37 -10.20 8.65
N ARG A 486 15.64 -10.13 7.53
CA ARG A 486 14.35 -9.42 7.45
C ARG A 486 13.25 -10.10 8.25
N TYR A 487 13.26 -11.43 8.34
CA TYR A 487 12.32 -12.17 9.18
C TYR A 487 12.56 -11.87 10.67
N ILE A 488 13.82 -11.87 11.12
CA ILE A 488 14.17 -11.55 12.51
C ILE A 488 13.83 -10.09 12.82
N VAL A 489 14.21 -9.15 11.93
CA VAL A 489 13.90 -7.73 12.09
C VAL A 489 12.40 -7.46 12.08
N GLY A 490 11.65 -8.05 11.14
CA GLY A 490 10.18 -7.92 11.09
C GLY A 490 9.49 -8.52 12.30
N THR A 491 9.97 -9.66 12.81
CA THR A 491 9.45 -10.24 14.06
C THR A 491 9.75 -9.35 15.27
N LEU A 492 10.94 -8.72 15.33
CA LEU A 492 11.30 -7.80 16.41
C LEU A 492 10.51 -6.49 16.33
N ASP A 493 10.28 -5.96 15.13
CA ASP A 493 9.46 -4.75 14.89
C ASP A 493 8.02 -4.93 15.37
N LEU A 494 7.46 -6.13 15.18
CA LEU A 494 6.10 -6.48 15.59
C LEU A 494 5.95 -6.70 17.11
N MET A 495 7.05 -6.87 17.86
CA MET A 495 6.99 -7.36 19.25
C MET A 495 7.56 -6.40 20.30
N VAL A 496 8.20 -5.30 19.91
CA VAL A 496 9.05 -4.50 20.82
C VAL A 496 8.61 -3.03 20.88
N SER A 497 7.75 -2.72 21.85
CA SER A 497 7.54 -1.35 22.34
C SER A 497 8.38 -1.01 23.59
N GLU A 498 9.09 -2.01 24.16
CA GLU A 498 9.79 -1.93 25.45
C GLU A 498 11.18 -2.62 25.44
N ASN A 499 11.93 -2.53 26.54
CA ASN A 499 13.25 -3.16 26.66
C ASN A 499 13.18 -4.69 26.54
N TYR A 500 14.10 -5.32 25.78
CA TYR A 500 14.06 -6.77 25.52
C TYR A 500 15.42 -7.47 25.59
N LEU A 501 15.40 -8.79 25.76
CA LEU A 501 16.60 -9.66 25.76
C LEU A 501 16.54 -10.61 24.57
N LEU A 502 17.64 -10.70 23.83
CA LEU A 502 17.77 -11.63 22.70
C LEU A 502 18.69 -12.79 23.08
N VAL A 503 18.22 -14.03 22.96
CA VAL A 503 18.96 -15.23 23.34
C VAL A 503 19.21 -16.08 22.10
N TYR A 504 20.45 -16.14 21.65
CA TYR A 504 20.84 -16.94 20.50
C TYR A 504 21.44 -18.27 20.95
N LEU A 505 20.76 -19.39 20.68
CA LEU A 505 21.21 -20.72 21.06
C LEU A 505 22.05 -21.32 19.93
N CYS A 506 23.37 -21.39 20.11
CA CYS A 506 24.24 -22.03 19.14
C CYS A 506 24.10 -23.56 19.26
N SER A 507 23.50 -24.21 18.28
CA SER A 507 23.83 -25.62 18.03
C SER A 507 25.17 -25.69 17.30
N MET A 508 25.89 -26.81 17.40
CA MET A 508 27.22 -27.01 16.78
C MET A 508 27.21 -26.90 15.24
N ALA A 509 27.04 -25.69 14.71
CA ALA A 509 27.05 -25.40 13.29
C ALA A 509 28.48 -25.57 12.74
N PRO A 510 28.69 -26.26 11.62
CA PRO A 510 30.03 -26.39 11.04
C PRO A 510 30.54 -25.02 10.54
N ARG A 511 31.86 -24.77 10.64
CA ARG A 511 32.49 -23.47 10.32
C ARG A 511 32.16 -22.93 8.92
N ASN A 512 31.88 -23.80 7.96
CA ASN A 512 31.53 -23.46 6.58
C ASN A 512 30.10 -22.92 6.41
N LYS A 513 29.29 -22.85 7.48
CA LYS A 513 27.93 -22.28 7.47
C LYS A 513 27.83 -20.95 8.23
N LEU A 514 28.97 -20.32 8.53
CA LEU A 514 29.01 -19.00 9.14
C LEU A 514 28.66 -17.92 8.11
N PRO A 515 27.87 -16.91 8.49
CA PRO A 515 27.65 -15.77 7.64
C PRO A 515 28.96 -14.96 7.49
N ALA A 516 29.16 -14.38 6.31
CA ALA A 516 30.30 -13.50 6.06
C ALA A 516 30.27 -12.26 6.97
N ILE A 517 31.44 -11.70 7.29
CA ILE A 517 31.58 -10.47 8.11
C ILE A 517 30.77 -9.32 7.51
N ARG A 518 30.82 -9.14 6.17
CA ARG A 518 30.04 -8.14 5.45
C ARG A 518 28.53 -8.31 5.67
N TRP A 519 28.05 -9.55 5.76
CA TRP A 519 26.64 -9.83 6.04
C TRP A 519 26.27 -9.47 7.48
N LEU A 520 27.13 -9.79 8.46
CA LEU A 520 26.89 -9.41 9.86
C LEU A 520 26.84 -7.89 10.03
N HIS A 521 27.70 -7.18 9.31
CA HIS A 521 27.68 -5.72 9.25
C HIS A 521 26.37 -5.20 8.62
N GLN A 522 25.96 -5.75 7.46
CA GLN A 522 24.68 -5.39 6.82
C GLN A 522 23.47 -5.70 7.71
N CYS A 523 23.48 -6.83 8.42
CA CYS A 523 22.42 -7.16 9.37
C CYS A 523 22.38 -6.18 10.52
N TYR A 524 23.53 -5.85 11.10
CA TYR A 524 23.60 -4.81 12.12
C TYR A 524 23.05 -3.48 11.58
N MET A 525 23.45 -3.05 10.38
CA MET A 525 22.95 -1.81 9.79
C MET A 525 21.46 -1.83 9.44
N SER A 526 20.90 -2.99 9.10
CA SER A 526 19.47 -3.16 8.81
C SER A 526 18.55 -3.14 10.04
N ILE A 527 19.08 -3.33 11.24
CA ILE A 527 18.28 -3.22 12.47
C ILE A 527 18.06 -1.73 12.77
N ASP A 528 16.79 -1.35 12.94
CA ASP A 528 16.42 0.04 13.27
C ASP A 528 17.15 0.54 14.54
N ARG A 529 17.45 1.83 14.59
CA ARG A 529 18.07 2.49 15.74
C ARG A 529 17.27 2.27 17.02
N ARG A 530 15.93 2.22 16.94
CA ARG A 530 15.05 1.95 18.08
C ARG A 530 15.31 0.56 18.67
N LEU A 531 15.28 -0.49 17.84
CA LEU A 531 15.53 -1.87 18.26
C LEU A 531 16.93 -2.05 18.87
N LYS A 532 17.96 -1.41 18.29
CA LYS A 532 19.32 -1.37 18.86
C LYS A 532 19.37 -0.71 20.23
N LYS A 533 18.56 0.33 20.45
CA LYS A 533 18.49 1.08 21.72
C LYS A 533 17.82 0.24 22.80
N ASP A 534 16.68 -0.36 22.49
CA ASP A 534 15.80 -1.07 23.44
C ASP A 534 16.29 -2.50 23.78
N LEU A 535 17.23 -3.05 23.00
CA LEU A 535 17.93 -4.28 23.35
C LEU A 535 18.75 -4.10 24.64
N LYS A 536 18.45 -4.86 25.70
CA LYS A 536 19.25 -4.86 26.95
C LYS A 536 20.51 -5.71 26.82
N ALA A 537 20.39 -6.93 26.29
CA ALA A 537 21.53 -7.82 26.04
C ALA A 537 21.21 -8.83 24.94
N LEU A 538 22.25 -9.21 24.18
CA LEU A 538 22.27 -10.33 23.25
C LEU A 538 23.09 -11.46 23.87
N LEU A 539 22.41 -12.49 24.38
CA LEU A 539 22.98 -13.64 25.05
C LEU A 539 23.24 -14.76 24.03
N VAL A 540 24.51 -14.98 23.69
CA VAL A 540 24.93 -16.07 22.79
C VAL A 540 25.31 -17.29 23.63
N VAL A 541 24.48 -18.32 23.58
CA VAL A 541 24.59 -19.53 24.41
C VAL A 541 25.28 -20.66 23.62
N HIS A 542 26.15 -21.42 24.29
CA HIS A 542 27.02 -22.44 23.69
C HIS A 542 27.92 -21.94 22.54
N PRO A 543 28.59 -20.77 22.66
CA PRO A 543 29.40 -20.23 21.59
C PRO A 543 30.65 -21.10 21.37
N ALA A 544 30.77 -21.67 20.17
CA ALA A 544 32.03 -22.24 19.74
C ALA A 544 33.12 -21.15 19.64
N TRP A 545 34.40 -21.53 19.78
CA TRP A 545 35.50 -20.57 19.82
C TRP A 545 35.54 -19.64 18.59
N TYR A 546 35.17 -20.16 17.42
CA TYR A 546 35.17 -19.38 16.17
C TYR A 546 34.02 -18.38 16.11
N ILE A 547 32.91 -18.58 16.83
CA ILE A 547 31.84 -17.59 16.96
C ILE A 547 32.35 -16.39 17.76
N LYS A 548 33.11 -16.65 18.84
CA LYS A 548 33.76 -15.59 19.61
C LYS A 548 34.76 -14.82 18.75
N ALA A 549 35.59 -15.51 17.96
CA ALA A 549 36.50 -14.87 17.02
C ALA A 549 35.79 -14.02 15.95
N LEU A 550 34.67 -14.52 15.40
CA LEU A 550 33.87 -13.80 14.41
C LEU A 550 33.26 -12.51 14.98
N VAL A 551 32.73 -12.55 16.21
CA VAL A 551 32.21 -11.35 16.88
C VAL A 551 33.31 -10.35 17.18
N THR A 552 34.51 -10.80 17.56
CA THR A 552 35.68 -9.92 17.75
C THR A 552 36.07 -9.20 16.47
N LEU A 553 36.01 -9.88 15.31
CA LEU A 553 36.28 -9.28 14.00
C LEU A 553 35.20 -8.29 13.54
N VAL A 554 33.95 -8.47 13.98
CA VAL A 554 32.83 -7.58 13.65
C VAL A 554 32.73 -6.38 14.60
N LYS A 555 33.39 -6.43 15.77
CA LYS A 555 33.36 -5.39 16.79
C LYS A 555 33.69 -3.97 16.30
N PRO A 556 34.68 -3.74 15.40
CA PRO A 556 34.97 -2.40 14.87
C PRO A 556 33.85 -1.81 14.00
N PHE A 557 32.93 -2.65 13.51
CA PHE A 557 31.88 -2.27 12.56
C PHE A 557 30.50 -2.10 13.23
N ILE A 558 30.42 -2.25 14.56
CA ILE A 558 29.20 -2.07 15.34
C ILE A 558 29.48 -1.07 16.46
N SER A 559 28.49 -0.26 16.85
CA SER A 559 28.71 0.75 17.90
C SER A 559 29.21 0.13 19.20
N ASP A 560 30.13 0.78 19.91
CA ASP A 560 30.64 0.33 21.20
C ASP A 560 29.53 0.03 22.22
N LYS A 561 28.48 0.88 22.23
CA LYS A 561 27.29 0.69 23.07
C LYS A 561 26.57 -0.62 22.79
N PHE A 562 26.50 -1.04 21.53
CA PHE A 562 25.88 -2.30 21.12
C PHE A 562 26.80 -3.50 21.36
N SER A 563 28.10 -3.37 21.09
CA SER A 563 29.07 -4.45 21.35
C SER A 563 29.08 -4.86 22.83
N LYS A 564 28.97 -3.89 23.75
CA LYS A 564 28.85 -4.13 25.20
C LYS A 564 27.59 -4.90 25.61
N LYS A 565 26.57 -4.98 24.73
CA LYS A 565 25.34 -5.75 24.96
C LYS A 565 25.50 -7.24 24.61
N ILE A 566 26.53 -7.63 23.85
CA ILE A 566 26.76 -9.02 23.44
C ILE A 566 27.46 -9.78 24.58
N ARG A 567 26.84 -10.86 25.06
CA ARG A 567 27.36 -11.68 26.16
C ARG A 567 27.38 -13.15 25.76
N PHE A 568 28.46 -13.83 26.10
CA PHE A 568 28.66 -15.25 25.80
C PHE A 568 28.37 -16.10 27.03
N ILE A 569 27.47 -17.07 26.90
CA ILE A 569 27.06 -17.99 27.96
C ILE A 569 27.47 -19.41 27.58
N GLN A 570 28.24 -20.07 28.44
CA GLN A 570 28.86 -21.36 28.09
C GLN A 570 27.88 -22.53 28.13
N ASN A 571 26.87 -22.47 28.99
CA ASN A 571 25.91 -23.56 29.21
C ASN A 571 24.53 -23.03 29.67
N LEU A 572 23.52 -23.90 29.62
CA LEU A 572 22.14 -23.54 30.03
C LEU A 572 22.00 -23.30 31.54
N GLN A 573 22.87 -23.85 32.38
CA GLN A 573 22.86 -23.60 33.83
C GLN A 573 23.27 -22.17 34.16
N ASP A 574 24.16 -21.58 33.36
CA ASP A 574 24.53 -20.17 33.48
C ASP A 574 23.47 -19.25 32.87
N LEU A 575 22.72 -19.72 31.87
CA LEU A 575 21.57 -19.01 31.32
C LEU A 575 20.42 -18.94 32.33
N SER A 576 20.14 -20.03 33.07
CA SER A 576 19.04 -20.09 34.04
C SER A 576 19.22 -19.17 35.24
N LYS A 577 20.46 -18.75 35.54
CA LYS A 577 20.78 -17.71 36.53
C LYS A 577 20.38 -16.30 36.07
N ILE A 578 20.23 -16.09 34.76
CA ILE A 578 19.96 -14.79 34.13
C ILE A 578 18.49 -14.68 33.71
N ILE A 579 17.88 -15.75 33.22
CA ILE A 579 16.48 -15.79 32.81
C ILE A 579 15.78 -17.09 33.25
N PRO A 580 14.49 -17.07 33.61
CA PRO A 580 13.74 -18.30 33.93
C PRO A 580 13.62 -19.21 32.70
N THR A 581 14.44 -20.28 32.66
CA THR A 581 14.51 -21.19 31.51
C THR A 581 13.32 -22.14 31.40
N ASP A 582 12.52 -22.28 32.45
CA ASP A 582 11.38 -23.22 32.53
C ASP A 582 10.26 -22.89 31.55
N ARG A 583 10.20 -21.62 31.10
CA ARG A 583 9.22 -21.13 30.12
C ARG A 583 9.74 -21.19 28.68
N LEU A 584 11.00 -21.60 28.45
CA LEU A 584 11.61 -21.67 27.13
C LEU A 584 11.50 -23.09 26.57
N GLN A 585 10.85 -23.25 25.41
CA GLN A 585 10.80 -24.52 24.69
C GLN A 585 12.14 -24.85 24.01
N ILE A 586 13.19 -25.09 24.80
CA ILE A 586 14.53 -25.39 24.32
C ILE A 586 14.56 -26.83 23.75
N PRO A 587 14.96 -27.03 22.48
CA PRO A 587 15.04 -28.38 21.91
C PRO A 587 16.02 -29.29 22.65
N ASP A 588 15.69 -30.58 22.77
CA ASP A 588 16.48 -31.54 23.57
C ASP A 588 17.92 -31.72 23.08
N ALA A 589 18.19 -31.46 21.79
CA ALA A 589 19.53 -31.46 21.23
C ALA A 589 20.44 -30.33 21.73
N ILE A 590 19.87 -29.30 22.36
CA ILE A 590 20.61 -28.18 23.00
C ILE A 590 20.63 -28.35 24.53
N ARG A 591 19.76 -29.20 25.09
CA ARG A 591 19.70 -29.48 26.55
C ARG A 591 20.82 -30.40 27.06
N ARG A 592 21.58 -31.04 26.16
CA ARG A 592 22.64 -32.00 26.50
C ARG A 592 24.01 -31.37 26.63
#